data_AF-A0A939UXL4-F1
#
_entry.id   AF-A0A939UXL4-F1
#
_cell.length_a   1.000
_cell.length_b   1.000
_cell.length_c   1.000
_cell.angle_alpha   90.00
_cell.angle_beta   90.00
_cell.angle_gamma   90.00
#
_symmetry.space_group_name_H-M   'P 1'
#
loop_
_entity.id
_entity.type
_entity.pdbx_description
1 polymer ?
#
loop_
_entity_poly.entity_id
_entity_poly.type
_entity_poly.pdbx_seq_one_letter_code
_entity_poly.pdbx_strand_id
1 'polypeptide(L)'
;MKLKILIFTFCLVSMDAMAQSTITGQVVDKVGLPISGAKVNAIGQPLSATTAIDGHFQLEAPAPVIKATISAAGKATATQLLGQNTIVMLKDNTWWTETPSRTRFFVNANTTFEWSLSGIDQPYGVMAGFVKTYGGYVRFVAAGMHSTTNGSMGHYYNTRDYLALSAGPVIRLGCPLHLYTGLGYVKKTLLYESNGKYYKVDEKTDGDVYDSTSYSGLTIDLGLMMNYKHLNFNLGTTAYKYNFAVQVGVGVMF
;
A
#
# COMPACT_ATOMS: atom_id res chain seq x y z
N MET A 1 2.20 10.36 -76.27
CA MET A 1 1.56 10.02 -74.98
C MET A 1 2.32 8.95 -74.16
N LYS A 2 3.28 8.21 -74.73
CA LYS A 2 3.96 7.10 -74.02
C LYS A 2 4.99 7.53 -72.96
N LEU A 3 5.63 8.70 -73.11
CA LEU A 3 6.63 9.20 -72.16
C LEU A 3 6.04 9.83 -70.88
N LYS A 4 4.84 10.43 -70.97
CA LYS A 4 4.17 11.08 -69.83
C LYS A 4 3.56 10.06 -68.85
N ILE A 5 3.17 8.87 -69.34
CA ILE A 5 2.68 7.78 -68.50
C ILE A 5 3.84 7.13 -67.72
N LEU A 6 5.04 7.06 -68.31
CA LEU A 6 6.22 6.48 -67.63
C LEU A 6 6.71 7.32 -66.44
N ILE A 7 6.63 8.66 -66.55
CA ILE A 7 7.02 9.57 -65.47
C ILE A 7 6.00 9.55 -64.32
N PHE A 8 4.71 9.35 -64.61
CA PHE A 8 3.67 9.26 -63.59
C PHE A 8 3.73 7.94 -62.79
N THR A 9 4.19 6.86 -63.43
CA THR A 9 4.41 5.56 -62.76
C THR A 9 5.67 5.56 -61.88
N PHE A 10 6.69 6.37 -62.19
CA PHE A 10 7.93 6.43 -61.39
C PHE A 10 7.75 7.17 -60.04
N CYS A 11 6.77 8.08 -59.93
CA CYS A 11 6.46 8.79 -58.67
C CYS A 11 5.66 7.97 -57.65
N LEU A 12 5.10 6.82 -58.02
CA LEU A 12 4.22 6.02 -57.15
C LEU A 12 4.94 4.92 -56.35
N VAL A 13 6.26 4.78 -56.52
CA VAL A 13 7.06 3.73 -55.84
C VAL A 13 8.04 4.30 -54.83
N SER A 14 7.79 5.51 -54.32
CA SER A 14 8.41 6.00 -53.08
C SER A 14 7.77 5.27 -51.88
N MET A 15 7.86 3.93 -51.87
CA MET A 15 7.69 3.18 -50.63
C MET A 15 8.83 3.61 -49.73
N ASP A 16 8.51 4.39 -48.70
CA ASP A 16 9.41 4.62 -47.59
C ASP A 16 9.90 3.25 -47.09
N ALA A 17 11.13 2.90 -47.46
CA ALA A 17 11.82 1.77 -46.88
C ALA A 17 12.03 2.13 -45.41
N MET A 18 11.09 1.74 -44.54
CA MET A 18 11.26 1.89 -43.11
C MET A 18 12.50 1.10 -42.72
N ALA A 19 13.61 1.79 -42.53
CA ALA A 19 14.85 1.18 -42.09
C ALA A 19 14.64 0.63 -40.68
N GLN A 20 14.45 -0.69 -40.56
CA GLN A 20 14.42 -1.36 -39.27
C GLN A 20 15.80 -1.19 -38.63
N SER A 21 15.82 -0.58 -37.46
CA SER A 21 17.02 -0.46 -36.64
C SER A 21 17.20 -1.74 -35.84
N THR A 22 18.41 -2.27 -35.83
CA THR A 22 18.77 -3.39 -34.97
C THR A 22 19.24 -2.87 -33.61
N ILE A 23 18.49 -3.17 -32.56
CA ILE A 23 18.85 -2.87 -31.18
C ILE A 23 19.55 -4.09 -30.60
N THR A 24 20.79 -3.90 -30.16
CA THR A 24 21.60 -4.92 -29.48
C THR A 24 21.80 -4.56 -28.01
N GLY A 25 21.98 -5.57 -27.18
CA GLY A 25 22.34 -5.35 -25.78
C GLY A 25 22.69 -6.64 -25.07
N GLN A 26 22.93 -6.52 -23.76
CA GLN A 26 23.22 -7.63 -22.88
C GLN A 26 22.43 -7.50 -21.59
N VAL A 27 21.86 -8.59 -21.10
CA VAL A 27 21.19 -8.64 -19.80
C VAL A 27 22.09 -9.36 -18.80
N VAL A 28 22.38 -8.70 -17.70
CA VAL A 28 23.25 -9.18 -16.62
C VAL A 28 22.55 -9.09 -15.27
N ASP A 29 23.03 -9.85 -14.30
CA ASP A 29 22.60 -9.71 -12.91
C ASP A 29 23.42 -8.64 -12.15
N LYS A 30 23.14 -8.49 -10.86
CA LYS A 30 23.80 -7.50 -9.99
C LYS A 30 25.32 -7.69 -9.84
N VAL A 31 25.85 -8.89 -10.11
CA VAL A 31 27.29 -9.17 -10.04
C VAL A 31 27.93 -9.16 -11.43
N GLY A 32 27.18 -8.80 -12.46
CA GLY A 32 27.64 -8.71 -13.85
C GLY A 32 27.63 -10.04 -14.60
N LEU A 33 27.04 -11.10 -14.04
CA LEU A 33 26.91 -12.38 -14.73
C LEU A 33 25.78 -12.32 -15.77
N PRO A 34 25.97 -12.89 -16.98
CA PRO A 34 24.96 -12.87 -18.01
C PRO A 34 23.71 -13.67 -17.63
N ILE A 35 22.54 -13.14 -17.98
CA ILE A 35 21.24 -13.79 -17.76
C ILE A 35 20.72 -14.33 -19.08
N SER A 36 20.71 -15.65 -19.22
CA SER A 36 20.11 -16.35 -20.35
C SER A 36 18.59 -16.47 -20.23
N GLY A 37 17.89 -16.46 -21.37
CA GLY A 37 16.44 -16.67 -21.43
C GLY A 37 15.60 -15.50 -20.93
N ALA A 38 16.20 -14.31 -20.74
CA ALA A 38 15.46 -13.10 -20.40
C ALA A 38 14.62 -12.64 -21.60
N LYS A 39 13.35 -12.32 -21.36
CA LYS A 39 12.44 -11.79 -22.37
C LYS A 39 12.56 -10.27 -22.42
N VAL A 40 12.78 -9.75 -23.62
CA VAL A 40 12.84 -8.32 -23.94
C VAL A 40 11.62 -7.98 -24.80
N ASN A 41 10.67 -7.22 -24.26
CA ASN A 41 9.42 -6.87 -24.95
C ASN A 41 9.34 -5.36 -25.16
N ALA A 42 9.17 -4.93 -26.41
CA ALA A 42 8.94 -3.53 -26.74
C ALA A 42 7.56 -3.07 -26.21
N ILE A 43 7.52 -1.94 -25.51
CA ILE A 43 6.24 -1.43 -24.98
C ILE A 43 5.46 -0.77 -26.11
N GLY A 44 4.20 -1.18 -26.29
CA GLY A 44 3.31 -0.65 -27.31
C GLY A 44 3.56 -1.20 -28.73
N GLN A 45 4.46 -2.17 -28.88
CA GLN A 45 4.77 -2.82 -30.14
C GLN A 45 4.78 -4.35 -29.95
N PRO A 46 4.33 -5.16 -30.93
CA PRO A 46 4.34 -6.62 -30.85
C PRO A 46 5.74 -7.19 -31.15
N LEU A 47 6.79 -6.54 -30.65
CA LEU A 47 8.19 -6.91 -30.88
C LEU A 47 8.80 -7.47 -29.60
N SER A 48 9.46 -8.62 -29.71
CA SER A 48 10.10 -9.27 -28.58
C SER A 48 11.33 -10.05 -29.00
N ALA A 49 12.33 -10.09 -28.11
CA ALA A 49 13.53 -10.90 -28.24
C ALA A 49 13.77 -11.70 -26.96
N THR A 50 14.58 -12.75 -27.05
CA THR A 50 15.04 -13.53 -25.88
C THR A 50 16.55 -13.54 -25.85
N THR A 51 17.15 -13.38 -24.66
CA THR A 51 18.60 -13.39 -24.52
C THR A 51 19.20 -14.78 -24.73
N ALA A 52 20.35 -14.82 -25.40
CA ALA A 52 21.16 -16.01 -25.59
C ALA A 52 21.89 -16.43 -24.30
N ILE A 53 22.72 -17.47 -24.37
CA ILE A 53 23.43 -18.04 -23.19
C ILE A 53 24.43 -17.06 -22.55
N ASP A 54 24.98 -16.16 -23.36
CA ASP A 54 25.88 -15.07 -22.98
C ASP A 54 25.13 -13.79 -22.56
N GLY A 55 23.81 -13.86 -22.45
CA GLY A 55 22.94 -12.75 -22.06
C GLY A 55 22.71 -11.73 -23.17
N HIS A 56 23.27 -11.89 -24.36
CA HIS A 56 23.06 -10.95 -25.46
C HIS A 56 21.69 -11.11 -26.11
N PHE A 57 21.12 -10.00 -26.56
CA PHE A 57 19.90 -9.99 -27.37
C PHE A 57 20.06 -9.08 -28.58
N GLN A 58 19.25 -9.37 -29.60
CA GLN A 58 19.08 -8.55 -30.79
C GLN A 58 17.58 -8.41 -31.07
N LEU A 59 17.12 -7.18 -31.31
CA LEU A 59 15.73 -6.86 -31.57
C LEU A 59 15.63 -5.89 -32.75
N GLU A 60 14.92 -6.28 -33.78
CA GLU A 60 14.60 -5.39 -34.91
C GLU A 60 13.45 -4.49 -34.51
N ALA A 61 13.66 -3.17 -34.57
CA ALA A 61 12.71 -2.17 -34.16
C ALA A 61 12.61 -1.05 -35.19
N PRO A 62 11.45 -0.39 -35.32
CA PRO A 62 11.27 0.73 -36.26
C PRO A 62 12.03 2.00 -35.84
N ALA A 63 12.60 2.03 -34.64
CA ALA A 63 13.37 3.16 -34.12
C ALA A 63 14.67 2.66 -33.48
N PRO A 64 15.76 3.46 -33.51
CA PRO A 64 17.06 3.08 -32.94
C PRO A 64 17.06 3.04 -31.41
N VAL A 65 16.07 3.66 -30.76
CA VAL A 65 15.86 3.61 -29.32
C VAL A 65 14.39 3.33 -29.06
N ILE A 66 14.10 2.33 -28.22
CA ILE A 66 12.73 1.99 -27.82
C ILE A 66 12.62 1.87 -26.31
N LYS A 67 11.41 2.01 -25.78
CA LYS A 67 11.11 1.64 -24.39
C LYS A 67 10.73 0.16 -24.35
N ALA A 68 11.39 -0.62 -23.50
CA ALA A 68 11.14 -2.06 -23.39
C ALA A 68 11.02 -2.50 -21.93
N THR A 69 10.35 -3.63 -21.75
CA THR A 69 10.26 -4.37 -20.50
C THR A 69 11.12 -5.62 -20.59
N ILE A 70 12.03 -5.79 -19.64
CA ILE A 70 12.96 -6.92 -19.57
C ILE A 70 12.63 -7.75 -18.33
N SER A 71 12.41 -9.05 -18.52
CA SER A 71 12.01 -9.97 -17.46
C SER A 71 12.77 -11.30 -17.55
N ALA A 72 13.11 -11.87 -16.41
CA ALA A 72 13.77 -13.17 -16.31
C ALA A 72 13.28 -13.90 -15.07
N ALA A 73 13.38 -15.23 -15.06
CA ALA A 73 12.97 -16.05 -13.92
C ALA A 73 13.76 -15.65 -12.66
N GLY A 74 13.04 -15.43 -11.54
CA GLY A 74 13.65 -15.03 -10.27
C GLY A 74 14.22 -13.62 -10.22
N LYS A 75 14.02 -12.79 -11.26
CA LYS A 75 14.50 -11.41 -11.34
C LYS A 75 13.35 -10.41 -11.38
N ALA A 76 13.58 -9.23 -10.81
CA ALA A 76 12.62 -8.13 -10.86
C ALA A 76 12.59 -7.55 -12.29
N THR A 77 11.39 -7.39 -12.83
CA THR A 77 11.17 -6.83 -14.17
C THR A 77 11.67 -5.38 -14.22
N ALA A 78 12.46 -5.05 -15.24
CA ALA A 78 12.95 -3.70 -15.48
C ALA A 78 12.23 -3.07 -16.68
N THR A 79 11.98 -1.77 -16.60
CA THR A 79 11.50 -0.97 -17.75
C THR A 79 12.51 0.12 -18.03
N GLN A 80 13.08 0.14 -19.23
CA GLN A 80 14.08 1.11 -19.61
C GLN A 80 14.08 1.39 -21.12
N LEU A 81 14.79 2.44 -21.51
CA LEU A 81 15.10 2.70 -22.91
C LEU A 81 16.25 1.77 -23.35
N LEU A 82 16.08 1.12 -24.49
CA LEU A 82 17.08 0.29 -25.13
C LEU A 82 17.53 0.97 -26.41
N GLY A 83 18.82 1.24 -26.51
CA GLY A 83 19.51 1.60 -27.74
C GLY A 83 20.59 0.57 -28.06
N GLN A 84 21.50 0.92 -28.96
CA GLN A 84 22.58 0.02 -29.37
C GLN A 84 23.57 -0.27 -28.23
N ASN A 85 23.97 -1.54 -28.09
CA ASN A 85 24.89 -2.05 -27.06
C ASN A 85 24.49 -1.69 -25.61
N THR A 86 23.18 -1.68 -25.31
CA THR A 86 22.71 -1.37 -23.95
C THR A 86 22.97 -2.53 -23.00
N ILE A 87 23.54 -2.26 -21.82
CA ILE A 87 23.63 -3.23 -20.72
C ILE A 87 22.41 -3.05 -19.80
N VAL A 88 21.66 -4.12 -19.58
CA VAL A 88 20.48 -4.16 -18.71
C VAL A 88 20.84 -4.95 -17.46
N MET A 89 20.86 -4.30 -16.31
CA MET A 89 21.09 -5.00 -15.04
C MET A 89 19.75 -5.34 -14.37
N LEU A 90 19.46 -6.63 -14.21
CA LEU A 90 18.28 -7.08 -13.47
C LEU A 90 18.62 -7.34 -12.00
N LYS A 91 17.78 -6.81 -11.11
CA LYS A 91 17.84 -7.08 -9.67
C LYS A 91 17.15 -8.40 -9.37
N ASP A 92 17.53 -9.04 -8.26
CA ASP A 92 16.84 -10.23 -7.77
C ASP A 92 15.40 -9.89 -7.41
N ASN A 93 14.47 -10.81 -7.70
CA ASN A 93 13.09 -10.68 -7.24
C ASN A 93 13.01 -11.10 -5.78
N THR A 94 13.21 -10.15 -4.88
CA THR A 94 12.99 -10.32 -3.45
C THR A 94 11.57 -9.94 -3.07
N TRP A 95 11.17 -10.31 -1.85
CA TRP A 95 9.93 -9.82 -1.26
C TRP A 95 9.83 -8.29 -1.31
N TRP A 96 10.92 -7.53 -1.11
CA TRP A 96 10.88 -6.07 -1.23
C TRP A 96 10.61 -5.53 -2.64
N THR A 97 11.03 -6.25 -3.68
CA THR A 97 11.03 -5.78 -5.08
C THR A 97 9.91 -6.37 -5.94
N GLU A 98 9.15 -7.32 -5.40
CA GLU A 98 8.06 -7.99 -6.11
C GLU A 98 6.96 -7.00 -6.51
N THR A 99 6.73 -6.83 -7.81
CA THR A 99 5.66 -5.95 -8.31
C THR A 99 4.29 -6.60 -8.10
N PRO A 100 3.29 -5.83 -7.61
CA PRO A 100 1.98 -6.40 -7.31
C PRO A 100 1.23 -6.62 -8.63
N SER A 101 0.92 -7.86 -8.97
CA SER A 101 0.18 -8.19 -10.20
C SER A 101 -1.31 -7.87 -10.09
N ARG A 102 -1.90 -8.07 -8.92
CA ARG A 102 -3.34 -7.91 -8.65
C ARG A 102 -3.61 -7.02 -7.43
N THR A 103 -4.78 -6.42 -7.41
CA THR A 103 -5.34 -5.79 -6.20
C THR A 103 -5.67 -6.86 -5.19
N ARG A 104 -5.31 -6.64 -3.93
CA ARG A 104 -5.66 -7.52 -2.81
C ARG A 104 -6.63 -6.81 -1.89
N PHE A 105 -7.56 -7.56 -1.34
CA PHE A 105 -8.48 -7.08 -0.32
C PHE A 105 -8.01 -7.59 1.05
N PHE A 106 -8.33 -6.85 2.10
CA PHE A 106 -8.07 -7.29 3.47
C PHE A 106 -9.23 -6.98 4.39
N VAL A 107 -9.35 -7.81 5.42
CA VAL A 107 -10.27 -7.60 6.56
C VAL A 107 -9.54 -8.03 7.82
N ASN A 108 -9.48 -7.15 8.80
CA ASN A 108 -8.84 -7.34 10.10
C ASN A 108 -9.83 -7.13 11.22
N ALA A 109 -9.81 -8.02 12.21
CA ALA A 109 -10.30 -7.68 13.55
C ALA A 109 -9.28 -6.71 14.18
N ASN A 110 -9.76 -5.59 14.71
CA ASN A 110 -8.91 -4.52 15.23
C ASN A 110 -9.37 -4.10 16.62
N THR A 111 -8.43 -3.70 17.47
CA THR A 111 -8.69 -3.14 18.79
C THR A 111 -7.83 -1.92 19.03
N THR A 112 -8.27 -1.03 19.92
CA THR A 112 -7.59 0.25 20.21
C THR A 112 -7.35 0.39 21.72
N PHE A 113 -6.09 0.40 22.13
CA PHE A 113 -5.64 0.54 23.52
C PHE A 113 -5.32 2.01 23.83
N GLU A 114 -5.91 2.57 24.87
CA GLU A 114 -5.56 3.89 25.38
C GLU A 114 -4.71 3.75 26.64
N TRP A 115 -3.58 4.45 26.71
CA TRP A 115 -2.66 4.33 27.85
C TRP A 115 -3.22 4.86 29.17
N SER A 116 -4.24 5.72 29.11
CA SER A 116 -4.66 6.53 30.24
C SER A 116 -5.53 5.80 31.29
N LEU A 117 -5.73 4.47 31.17
CA LEU A 117 -6.76 3.79 31.96
C LEU A 117 -6.38 2.32 32.24
N SER A 118 -5.99 2.06 33.49
CA SER A 118 -5.87 0.72 34.06
C SER A 118 -7.26 0.06 34.19
N GLY A 119 -7.44 -1.13 33.59
CA GLY A 119 -8.56 -2.05 33.90
C GLY A 119 -9.75 -2.14 32.91
N ILE A 120 -9.60 -1.77 31.64
CA ILE A 120 -10.74 -1.51 30.73
C ILE A 120 -11.08 -2.62 29.73
N ASP A 121 -12.37 -2.74 29.41
CA ASP A 121 -12.87 -3.28 28.14
C ASP A 121 -12.30 -2.46 26.96
N GLN A 122 -11.50 -3.13 26.14
CA GLN A 122 -10.89 -2.54 24.96
C GLN A 122 -11.93 -2.46 23.85
N PRO A 123 -12.05 -1.33 23.12
CA PRO A 123 -12.94 -1.29 21.99
C PRO A 123 -12.44 -2.21 20.88
N TYR A 124 -13.35 -2.99 20.33
CA TYR A 124 -13.10 -3.94 19.25
C TYR A 124 -13.80 -3.50 17.98
N GLY A 125 -13.30 -3.95 16.85
CA GLY A 125 -13.82 -3.51 15.58
C GLY A 125 -13.22 -4.23 14.40
N VAL A 126 -13.47 -3.64 13.24
CA VAL A 126 -13.06 -4.17 11.96
C VAL A 126 -12.37 -3.09 11.14
N MET A 127 -11.30 -3.48 10.46
CA MET A 127 -10.63 -2.67 9.45
C MET A 127 -10.61 -3.44 8.15
N ALA A 128 -11.19 -2.87 7.10
CA ALA A 128 -11.25 -3.49 5.79
C ALA A 128 -10.80 -2.53 4.71
N GLY A 129 -10.30 -3.07 3.60
CA GLY A 129 -9.82 -2.25 2.51
C GLY A 129 -9.23 -3.06 1.36
N PHE A 130 -8.54 -2.34 0.48
CA PHE A 130 -7.88 -2.92 -0.68
C PHE A 130 -6.57 -2.20 -0.96
N VAL A 131 -5.60 -2.89 -1.55
CA VAL A 131 -4.33 -2.32 -1.97
C VAL A 131 -3.70 -3.10 -3.13
N LYS A 132 -3.17 -2.37 -4.12
CA LYS A 132 -2.24 -2.91 -5.13
C LYS A 132 -0.85 -2.30 -4.94
N THR A 133 -0.70 -1.06 -5.41
CA THR A 133 0.41 -0.16 -5.06
C THR A 133 -0.11 0.95 -4.17
N TYR A 134 -1.28 1.48 -4.55
CA TYR A 134 -2.10 2.38 -3.76
C TYR A 134 -3.43 1.69 -3.46
N GLY A 135 -4.12 2.16 -2.44
CA GLY A 135 -5.31 1.56 -1.89
C GLY A 135 -5.97 2.46 -0.87
N GLY A 136 -6.97 1.91 -0.20
CA GLY A 136 -7.68 2.60 0.86
C GLY A 136 -8.22 1.64 1.91
N TYR A 137 -8.54 2.18 3.07
CA TYR A 137 -9.15 1.44 4.16
C TYR A 137 -10.31 2.22 4.78
N VAL A 138 -11.18 1.47 5.45
CA VAL A 138 -12.15 1.96 6.41
C VAL A 138 -11.98 1.14 7.68
N ARG A 139 -12.05 1.80 8.84
CA ARG A 139 -11.96 1.18 10.15
C ARG A 139 -13.11 1.66 11.02
N PHE A 140 -13.80 0.71 11.62
CA PHE A 140 -14.85 0.95 12.60
C PHE A 140 -14.48 0.23 13.90
N VAL A 141 -14.57 0.91 15.03
CA VAL A 141 -14.25 0.36 16.34
C VAL A 141 -15.28 0.82 17.37
N ALA A 142 -15.77 -0.11 18.18
CA ALA A 142 -16.76 0.17 19.21
C ALA A 142 -16.47 -0.59 20.53
N ALA A 143 -16.83 0.02 21.66
CA ALA A 143 -16.99 -0.66 22.95
C ALA A 143 -18.39 -0.35 23.47
N GLY A 144 -19.05 -1.37 24.02
CA GLY A 144 -20.30 -1.20 24.75
C GLY A 144 -20.07 -0.83 26.21
N MET A 145 -21.07 -0.17 26.82
CA MET A 145 -21.07 0.15 28.24
C MET A 145 -20.93 -1.12 29.09
N HIS A 146 -19.87 -1.20 29.87
CA HIS A 146 -19.71 -2.22 30.90
C HIS A 146 -19.46 -1.59 32.26
N SER A 147 -19.87 -2.32 33.29
CA SER A 147 -19.89 -1.87 34.68
C SER A 147 -19.14 -2.90 35.52
N THR A 148 -17.94 -2.60 36.05
CA THR A 148 -17.41 -3.36 37.22
C THR A 148 -16.20 -2.77 37.99
N THR A 149 -16.38 -2.74 39.32
CA THR A 149 -15.52 -3.14 40.49
C THR A 149 -14.70 -2.15 41.36
N ASN A 150 -15.15 -2.06 42.64
CA ASN A 150 -14.55 -1.68 43.93
C ASN A 150 -13.18 -0.97 43.99
N GLY A 151 -13.22 0.37 43.98
CA GLY A 151 -12.18 1.24 44.52
C GLY A 151 -12.34 1.43 46.05
N SER A 152 -11.24 1.26 46.79
CA SER A 152 -11.18 1.62 48.22
C SER A 152 -11.43 3.12 48.38
N MET A 153 -12.30 3.49 49.33
CA MET A 153 -12.71 4.86 49.70
C MET A 153 -13.92 5.47 48.97
N GLY A 154 -14.91 4.69 48.55
CA GLY A 154 -16.29 5.20 48.40
C GLY A 154 -16.57 6.15 47.22
N HIS A 155 -15.73 6.13 46.17
CA HIS A 155 -15.90 6.93 44.95
C HIS A 155 -15.94 6.03 43.69
N TYR A 156 -16.75 6.41 42.71
CA TYR A 156 -17.45 5.54 41.75
C TYR A 156 -16.74 5.28 40.39
N TYR A 157 -17.25 4.31 39.62
CA TYR A 157 -16.69 3.74 38.38
C TYR A 157 -17.01 4.52 37.10
N ASN A 158 -16.11 4.43 36.13
CA ASN A 158 -16.20 5.00 34.79
C ASN A 158 -16.88 4.02 33.80
N THR A 159 -18.10 4.31 33.34
CA THR A 159 -18.69 3.60 32.18
C THR A 159 -18.29 4.32 30.90
N ARG A 160 -17.92 3.53 29.87
CA ARG A 160 -17.31 4.06 28.64
C ARG A 160 -18.06 3.56 27.40
N ASP A 161 -18.69 4.49 26.68
CA ASP A 161 -19.06 4.28 25.28
C ASP A 161 -17.91 4.75 24.39
N TYR A 162 -17.53 3.91 23.43
CA TYR A 162 -16.55 4.26 22.42
C TYR A 162 -17.10 3.91 21.05
N LEU A 163 -17.08 4.88 20.14
CA LEU A 163 -17.37 4.66 18.74
C LEU A 163 -16.38 5.48 17.92
N ALA A 164 -15.63 4.81 17.05
CA ALA A 164 -14.70 5.44 16.14
C ALA A 164 -14.91 4.93 14.71
N LEU A 165 -14.88 5.87 13.76
CA LEU A 165 -14.89 5.58 12.33
C LEU A 165 -13.75 6.37 11.68
N SER A 166 -12.88 5.69 10.94
CA SER A 166 -11.81 6.33 10.19
C SER A 166 -11.62 5.71 8.82
N ALA A 167 -11.05 6.49 7.90
CA ALA A 167 -10.74 6.04 6.56
C ALA A 167 -9.53 6.80 6.01
N GLY A 168 -8.82 6.19 5.07
CA GLY A 168 -7.67 6.84 4.45
C GLY A 168 -6.90 5.97 3.47
N PRO A 169 -5.82 6.53 2.89
CA PRO A 169 -4.98 5.81 1.95
C PRO A 169 -4.20 4.67 2.60
N VAL A 170 -3.96 3.62 1.80
CA VAL A 170 -2.97 2.58 2.06
C VAL A 170 -1.97 2.59 0.91
N ILE A 171 -0.68 2.67 1.24
CA ILE A 171 0.41 2.71 0.28
C ILE A 171 1.34 1.53 0.53
N ARG A 172 1.65 0.79 -0.53
CA ARG A 172 2.62 -0.31 -0.47
C ARG A 172 4.03 0.27 -0.47
N LEU A 173 4.79 0.03 0.60
CA LEU A 173 6.20 0.42 0.71
C LEU A 173 7.13 -0.63 0.08
N GLY A 174 6.71 -1.89 0.12
CA GLY A 174 7.35 -3.07 -0.49
C GLY A 174 6.54 -4.31 -0.08
N CYS A 175 6.73 -5.50 -0.67
CA CYS A 175 6.17 -6.68 0.02
C CYS A 175 6.97 -6.87 1.31
N PRO A 176 6.35 -7.30 2.43
CA PRO A 176 4.93 -7.30 2.74
C PRO A 176 4.43 -6.03 3.47
N LEU A 177 5.19 -4.94 3.44
CA LEU A 177 4.95 -3.76 4.27
C LEU A 177 4.09 -2.70 3.55
N HIS A 178 3.03 -2.28 4.23
CA HIS A 178 2.13 -1.22 3.81
C HIS A 178 2.07 -0.14 4.88
N LEU A 179 2.00 1.12 4.45
CA LEU A 179 1.70 2.27 5.30
C LEU A 179 0.22 2.59 5.15
N TYR A 180 -0.47 2.84 6.26
CA TYR A 180 -1.79 3.44 6.23
C TYR A 180 -1.81 4.71 7.08
N THR A 181 -2.58 5.69 6.61
CA THR A 181 -2.87 6.91 7.35
C THR A 181 -4.26 7.38 6.99
N GLY A 182 -4.94 8.09 7.89
CA GLY A 182 -6.31 8.47 7.65
C GLY A 182 -6.84 9.51 8.61
N LEU A 183 -8.03 10.01 8.27
CA LEU A 183 -8.81 10.89 9.12
C LEU A 183 -10.02 10.11 9.63
N GLY A 184 -10.48 10.47 10.82
CA GLY A 184 -11.63 9.83 11.41
C GLY A 184 -12.37 10.75 12.36
N TYR A 185 -13.43 10.18 12.94
CA TYR A 185 -14.21 10.78 13.99
C TYR A 185 -14.35 9.76 15.12
N VAL A 186 -14.16 10.22 16.35
CA VAL A 186 -14.40 9.43 17.56
C VAL A 186 -15.45 10.13 18.40
N LYS A 187 -16.36 9.32 18.97
CA LYS A 187 -17.26 9.70 20.04
C LYS A 187 -16.95 8.79 21.23
N LYS A 188 -16.48 9.41 22.31
CA LYS A 188 -16.15 8.78 23.58
C LYS A 188 -16.96 9.47 24.67
N THR A 189 -17.75 8.71 25.41
CA THR A 189 -18.48 9.21 26.58
C THR A 189 -18.01 8.48 27.81
N LEU A 190 -17.59 9.24 28.82
CA LEU A 190 -17.22 8.75 30.13
C LEU A 190 -18.28 9.22 31.14
N LEU A 191 -18.90 8.26 31.83
CA LEU A 191 -19.85 8.56 32.90
C LEU A 191 -19.30 8.07 34.23
N TYR A 192 -19.45 8.89 35.25
CA TYR A 192 -19.23 8.57 36.65
C TYR A 192 -20.59 8.31 37.30
N GLU A 193 -20.76 7.17 37.96
CA GLU A 193 -21.97 6.92 38.76
C GLU A 193 -21.85 7.66 40.11
N SER A 194 -22.93 8.10 40.76
CA SER A 194 -22.94 8.54 42.15
C SER A 194 -24.34 8.35 42.73
N ASN A 195 -24.47 7.57 43.80
CA ASN A 195 -25.70 7.20 44.48
C ASN A 195 -26.77 6.69 43.49
N GLY A 196 -26.39 5.81 42.56
CA GLY A 196 -27.30 5.24 41.54
C GLY A 196 -27.66 6.19 40.38
N LYS A 197 -27.05 7.37 40.29
CA LYS A 197 -27.23 8.34 39.19
C LYS A 197 -25.96 8.45 38.36
N TYR A 198 -26.09 8.55 37.04
CA TYR A 198 -24.95 8.69 36.14
C TYR A 198 -24.73 10.16 35.77
N TYR A 199 -23.49 10.62 35.93
CA TYR A 199 -23.05 11.98 35.60
C TYR A 199 -22.00 11.91 34.48
N LYS A 200 -22.15 12.77 33.46
CA LYS A 200 -21.13 12.92 32.43
C LYS A 200 -19.90 13.60 33.01
N VAL A 201 -18.73 13.05 32.74
CA VAL A 201 -17.46 13.73 33.01
C VAL A 201 -17.23 14.71 31.86
N ASP A 202 -17.79 15.91 32.02
CA ASP A 202 -17.58 17.05 31.14
C ASP A 202 -16.36 17.86 31.62
N GLU A 203 -15.65 18.47 30.68
CA GLU A 203 -14.32 19.04 30.90
C GLU A 203 -14.33 20.27 31.84
N LYS A 204 -13.49 20.22 32.89
CA LYS A 204 -13.13 21.23 33.92
C LYS A 204 -14.05 21.36 35.14
N THR A 205 -13.64 20.72 36.24
CA THR A 205 -13.72 21.33 37.57
C THR A 205 -12.48 20.93 38.37
N ASP A 206 -11.72 21.93 38.79
CA ASP A 206 -10.61 21.92 39.75
C ASP A 206 -9.43 20.94 39.59
N GLY A 207 -8.26 21.55 39.34
CA GLY A 207 -7.01 21.22 40.03
C GLY A 207 -6.26 19.95 39.63
N ASP A 208 -6.88 18.78 39.68
CA ASP A 208 -6.15 17.52 39.80
C ASP A 208 -6.87 16.31 39.17
N VAL A 209 -7.14 16.32 37.85
CA VAL A 209 -7.32 15.07 37.08
C VAL A 209 -6.91 15.31 35.62
N TYR A 210 -5.66 15.00 35.28
CA TYR A 210 -5.25 14.76 33.90
C TYR A 210 -5.61 13.31 33.56
N ASP A 211 -6.61 13.06 32.70
CA ASP A 211 -6.50 12.08 31.59
C ASP A 211 -7.81 11.57 30.97
N SER A 212 -9.00 11.84 31.52
CA SER A 212 -10.20 11.13 31.02
C SER A 212 -11.48 11.95 31.06
N THR A 213 -11.67 12.78 30.03
CA THR A 213 -12.94 13.48 29.76
C THR A 213 -13.66 12.89 28.55
N SER A 214 -14.97 13.08 28.48
CA SER A 214 -15.73 12.81 27.26
C SER A 214 -15.13 13.60 26.08
N TYR A 215 -15.03 12.98 24.91
CA TYR A 215 -14.46 13.60 23.72
C TYR A 215 -15.22 13.19 22.48
N SER A 216 -15.57 14.16 21.65
CA SER A 216 -16.18 13.94 20.35
C SER A 216 -15.46 14.83 19.34
N GLY A 217 -14.79 14.24 18.35
CA GLY A 217 -14.00 15.04 17.44
C GLY A 217 -13.17 14.25 16.45
N LEU A 218 -12.35 14.99 15.71
CA LEU A 218 -11.50 14.46 14.65
C LEU A 218 -10.34 13.64 15.21
N THR A 219 -10.00 12.59 14.47
CA THR A 219 -8.85 11.74 14.75
C THR A 219 -7.94 11.63 13.54
N ILE A 220 -6.67 11.38 13.79
CA ILE A 220 -5.69 11.04 12.75
C ILE A 220 -5.15 9.64 13.05
N ASP A 221 -5.19 8.77 12.05
CA ASP A 221 -4.59 7.45 12.10
C ASP A 221 -3.24 7.45 11.38
N LEU A 222 -2.27 6.72 11.92
CA LEU A 222 -1.00 6.40 11.27
C LEU A 222 -0.57 5.00 11.70
N GLY A 223 -0.21 4.13 10.76
CA GLY A 223 0.27 2.80 11.11
C GLY A 223 0.83 2.01 9.95
N LEU A 224 1.36 0.84 10.29
CA LEU A 224 1.93 -0.12 9.38
C LEU A 224 1.08 -1.38 9.34
N MET A 225 1.04 -2.00 8.17
CA MET A 225 0.39 -3.27 7.94
C MET A 225 1.35 -4.22 7.25
N MET A 226 1.48 -5.44 7.78
CA MET A 226 2.35 -6.47 7.28
C MET A 226 1.54 -7.70 6.86
N ASN A 227 1.82 -8.26 5.69
CA ASN A 227 1.20 -9.50 5.23
C ASN A 227 2.18 -10.69 5.21
N TYR A 228 1.81 -11.82 5.79
CA TYR A 228 2.53 -13.08 5.59
C TYR A 228 1.60 -14.11 4.98
N LYS A 229 1.85 -14.47 3.72
CA LYS A 229 0.94 -15.27 2.89
C LYS A 229 -0.47 -14.64 2.85
N HIS A 230 -1.44 -15.29 3.50
CA HIS A 230 -2.83 -14.84 3.64
C HIS A 230 -3.09 -14.11 4.96
N LEU A 231 -2.17 -14.16 5.93
CA LEU A 231 -2.33 -13.44 7.20
C LEU A 231 -1.96 -11.97 7.02
N ASN A 232 -2.70 -11.11 7.71
CA ASN A 232 -2.47 -9.68 7.75
C ASN A 232 -2.41 -9.23 9.21
N PHE A 233 -1.44 -8.38 9.52
CA PHE A 233 -1.25 -7.78 10.83
C PHE A 233 -1.14 -6.27 10.66
N ASN A 234 -1.79 -5.48 11.51
CA ASN A 234 -1.59 -4.05 11.55
C ASN A 234 -1.26 -3.55 12.96
N LEU A 235 -0.41 -2.54 13.01
CA LEU A 235 0.00 -1.83 14.21
C LEU A 235 0.04 -0.34 13.89
N GLY A 236 -0.60 0.48 14.70
CA GLY A 236 -0.61 1.92 14.48
C GLY A 236 -1.07 2.70 15.69
N THR A 237 -1.35 3.97 15.46
CA THR A 237 -1.81 4.92 16.47
C THR A 237 -2.96 5.75 15.95
N THR A 238 -3.98 5.98 16.79
CA THR A 238 -4.98 7.03 16.60
C THR A 238 -4.63 8.19 17.53
N ALA A 239 -4.35 9.36 16.97
CA ALA A 239 -4.20 10.59 17.73
C ALA A 239 -5.50 11.40 17.71
N TYR A 240 -5.87 11.98 18.86
CA TYR A 240 -7.00 12.88 19.00
C TYR A 240 -6.78 13.84 20.16
N LYS A 241 -7.06 15.13 19.93
CA LYS A 241 -6.77 16.21 20.89
C LYS A 241 -5.33 16.12 21.43
N TYR A 242 -5.14 15.85 22.72
CA TYR A 242 -3.84 15.70 23.40
C TYR A 242 -3.52 14.25 23.80
N ASN A 243 -4.24 13.28 23.22
CA ASN A 243 -4.10 11.87 23.54
C ASN A 243 -3.78 11.05 22.29
N PHE A 244 -3.20 9.87 22.53
CA PHE A 244 -3.04 8.85 21.50
C PHE A 244 -3.46 7.48 22.03
N ALA A 245 -3.92 6.66 21.11
CA ALA A 245 -4.28 5.28 21.35
C ALA A 245 -3.50 4.38 20.39
N VAL A 246 -3.08 3.20 20.85
CA VAL A 246 -2.41 2.19 20.04
C VAL A 246 -3.46 1.29 19.40
N GLN A 247 -3.37 1.07 18.09
CA GLN A 247 -4.22 0.17 17.33
C GLN A 247 -3.46 -1.11 17.03
N VAL A 248 -4.09 -2.26 17.27
CA VAL A 248 -3.56 -3.56 16.87
C VAL A 248 -4.65 -4.34 16.18
N GLY A 249 -4.31 -5.09 15.14
CA GLY A 249 -5.27 -5.97 14.49
C GLY A 249 -4.63 -7.09 13.70
N VAL A 250 -5.45 -8.10 13.47
CA VAL A 250 -5.09 -9.33 12.78
C VAL A 250 -6.23 -9.74 11.88
N GLY A 251 -5.90 -10.33 10.74
CA GLY A 251 -6.89 -10.81 9.81
C GLY A 251 -6.27 -11.42 8.58
N VAL A 252 -6.97 -11.25 7.46
CA VAL A 252 -6.67 -11.95 6.22
C VAL A 252 -6.57 -11.01 5.04
N MET A 253 -5.71 -11.37 4.08
CA MET A 253 -5.53 -10.68 2.81
C MET A 253 -5.66 -11.66 1.63
N PHE A 254 -6.56 -11.38 0.70
CA PHE A 254 -6.91 -12.24 -0.43
C PHE A 254 -6.78 -11.53 -1.79
#